data_AF-A0A3D0M6J0-F1
#
_entry.id   AF-A0A3D0M6J0-F1
#
_cell.length_a   1.000
_cell.length_b   1.000
_cell.length_c   1.000
_cell.angle_alpha   90.00
_cell.angle_beta   90.00
_cell.angle_gamma   90.00
#
_symmetry.space_group_name_H-M   'P 1'
#
loop_
_entity.id
_entity.type
_entity.pdbx_description
1 polymer ?
#
loop_
_entity_poly.entity_id
_entity_poly.type
_entity_poly.pdbx_seq_one_letter_code
_entity_poly.pdbx_strand_id
1 'polypeptide(L)'
;ECHVFRYSQMEGTAAAKRADQVDGNVKKVRSDQMLAAAAEGTEAFMKRMQGKVFDVILEQKESGYWTGYTQNYVKIGVQMPDDSDHHGEEIRVRADGYLDISNANHEASGLEKIMKGERQL
;
A
#
# COMPACT_ATOMS: atom_id res chain seq x y z
N GLU A 1 -4.67 -2.95 -0.68
CA GLU A 1 -3.56 -3.74 -1.26
C GLU A 1 -4.03 -5.16 -1.54
N CYS A 2 -3.42 -5.87 -2.49
CA CYS A 2 -3.69 -7.28 -2.75
C CYS A 2 -2.38 -8.07 -2.65
N HIS A 3 -2.31 -9.02 -1.71
CA HIS A 3 -1.14 -9.87 -1.53
C HIS A 3 -1.32 -11.21 -2.25
N VAL A 4 -0.36 -11.56 -3.10
CA VAL A 4 -0.39 -12.79 -3.90
C VAL A 4 0.67 -13.75 -3.37
N PHE A 5 0.23 -14.90 -2.88
CA PHE A 5 1.11 -15.97 -2.41
C PHE A 5 0.97 -17.22 -3.27
N ARG A 6 2.11 -17.83 -3.60
CA ARG A 6 2.13 -19.13 -4.25
C ARG A 6 1.91 -20.21 -3.21
N TYR A 7 1.08 -21.21 -3.56
CA TYR A 7 0.94 -22.40 -2.72
C TYR A 7 2.29 -23.11 -2.59
N SER A 8 2.76 -23.23 -1.35
CA SER A 8 3.90 -24.06 -0.96
C SER A 8 3.39 -25.34 -0.31
N GLN A 9 3.84 -26.49 -0.81
CA GLN A 9 3.40 -27.77 -0.31
C GLN A 9 4.02 -28.02 1.07
N MET A 10 3.17 -28.24 2.07
CA MET A 10 3.58 -28.61 3.42
C MET A 10 3.17 -30.05 3.69
N GLU A 11 4.13 -30.87 4.10
CA GLU A 11 3.90 -32.29 4.38
C GLU A 11 2.82 -32.47 5.47
N GLY A 12 2.03 -33.54 5.37
CA GLY A 12 0.93 -33.82 6.30
C GLY A 12 -0.37 -33.05 6.06
N THR A 13 -0.38 -32.00 5.24
CA THR A 13 -1.60 -31.24 4.93
C THR A 13 -2.53 -32.00 3.97
N ALA A 14 -3.84 -31.75 4.05
CA ALA A 14 -4.81 -32.31 3.10
C ALA A 14 -4.52 -31.88 1.65
N ALA A 15 -4.08 -30.63 1.46
CA ALA A 15 -3.71 -30.10 0.16
C ALA A 15 -2.49 -30.82 -0.46
N ALA A 16 -1.53 -31.28 0.36
CA ALA A 16 -0.37 -32.04 -0.09
C ALA A 16 -0.73 -33.45 -0.59
N LYS A 17 -1.88 -34.01 -0.21
CA LYS A 17 -2.34 -35.35 -0.62
C LYS A 17 -3.13 -35.34 -1.94
N ARG A 18 -3.48 -34.17 -2.46
CA ARG A 18 -4.21 -34.06 -3.73
C ARG A 18 -3.35 -34.51 -4.90
N ALA A 19 -3.91 -35.35 -5.78
CA ALA A 19 -3.22 -35.87 -6.96
C ALA A 19 -3.02 -34.82 -8.08
N ASP A 20 -3.84 -33.77 -8.11
CA ASP A 20 -3.85 -32.74 -9.15
C ASP A 20 -2.94 -31.55 -8.81
N GLN A 21 -1.72 -31.83 -8.34
CA GLN A 21 -0.74 -30.78 -8.08
C GLN A 21 -0.34 -30.05 -9.36
N VAL A 22 -0.26 -28.73 -9.27
CA VAL A 22 0.21 -27.88 -10.36
C VAL A 22 1.74 -27.68 -10.25
N ASP A 23 2.43 -27.75 -11.39
CA ASP A 23 3.87 -27.52 -11.50
C ASP A 23 4.29 -26.15 -10.95
N GLY A 24 5.49 -26.09 -10.35
CA GLY A 24 6.03 -24.88 -9.73
C GLY A 24 6.21 -23.72 -10.71
N ASN A 25 6.58 -24.00 -11.97
CA ASN A 25 6.72 -22.97 -13.00
C ASN A 25 5.36 -22.40 -13.39
N VAL A 26 4.33 -23.24 -13.51
CA VAL A 26 2.97 -22.78 -13.79
C VAL A 26 2.44 -21.92 -12.63
N LYS A 27 2.69 -22.32 -11.38
CA LYS A 27 2.37 -21.51 -10.18
C LYS A 27 3.09 -20.17 -10.20
N LYS A 28 4.37 -20.13 -10.62
CA LYS A 28 5.15 -18.89 -10.77
C LYS A 28 4.51 -17.96 -11.81
N VAL A 29 4.27 -18.45 -13.03
CA VAL A 29 3.66 -17.66 -14.12
C VAL A 29 2.32 -17.05 -13.68
N ARG A 30 1.45 -17.83 -13.03
CA ARG A 30 0.16 -17.33 -12.53
C ARG A 30 0.32 -16.28 -11.44
N SER A 31 1.29 -16.47 -10.54
CA SER A 31 1.59 -15.48 -9.49
C SER A 31 2.06 -14.16 -10.09
N ASP A 32 2.96 -14.22 -11.08
CA ASP A 32 3.49 -13.03 -11.75
C ASP A 32 2.36 -12.27 -12.48
N GLN A 33 1.44 -12.98 -13.14
CA GLN A 33 0.23 -12.39 -13.75
C GLN A 33 -0.69 -11.74 -12.72
N MET A 34 -0.93 -12.40 -11.59
CA MET A 34 -1.77 -11.86 -10.51
C MET A 34 -1.14 -10.64 -9.84
N LEU A 35 0.19 -10.62 -9.66
CA LEU A 35 0.92 -9.46 -9.15
C LEU A 35 0.81 -8.27 -10.09
N ALA A 36 0.92 -8.48 -11.42
CA ALA A 36 0.71 -7.43 -12.41
C ALA A 36 -0.72 -6.87 -12.34
N ALA A 37 -1.74 -7.73 -12.31
CA ALA A 37 -3.14 -7.31 -12.17
C ALA A 37 -3.40 -6.58 -10.83
N ALA A 38 -2.77 -7.01 -9.74
CA ALA A 38 -2.86 -6.35 -8.44
C ALA A 38 -2.24 -4.94 -8.48
N ALA A 39 -1.12 -4.76 -9.17
CA ALA A 39 -0.49 -3.45 -9.36
C ALA A 39 -1.39 -2.51 -10.17
N GLU A 40 -1.96 -2.98 -11.29
CA GLU A 40 -2.92 -2.21 -12.10
C GLU A 40 -4.15 -1.81 -11.27
N GLY A 41 -4.70 -2.73 -10.49
CA GLY A 41 -5.83 -2.47 -9.61
C GLY A 41 -5.51 -1.43 -8.52
N THR A 42 -4.30 -1.48 -7.97
CA THR A 42 -3.81 -0.51 -6.98
C THR A 42 -3.68 0.88 -7.60
N GLU A 43 -3.07 0.99 -8.78
CA GLU A 43 -2.96 2.26 -9.50
C GLU A 43 -4.34 2.86 -9.81
N ALA A 44 -5.26 2.05 -10.36
CA ALA A 44 -6.61 2.47 -10.67
C ALA A 44 -7.41 2.87 -9.42
N PHE A 45 -7.19 2.19 -8.29
CA PHE A 45 -7.77 2.57 -7.01
C PHE A 45 -7.24 3.92 -6.52
N MET A 46 -5.92 4.10 -6.47
CA MET A 46 -5.31 5.36 -6.02
C MET A 46 -5.71 6.55 -6.91
N LYS A 47 -5.77 6.35 -8.24
CA LYS A 47 -6.22 7.38 -9.19
C LYS A 47 -7.64 7.85 -8.89
N ARG A 48 -8.53 6.96 -8.44
CA ARG A 48 -9.91 7.28 -8.02
C ARG A 48 -9.97 8.01 -6.67
N MET A 49 -8.87 8.07 -5.91
CA MET A 49 -8.80 8.80 -4.64
C MET A 49 -8.35 10.25 -4.84
N GLN A 50 -7.64 10.56 -5.93
CA GLN A 50 -7.22 11.94 -6.24
C GLN A 50 -8.41 12.91 -6.28
N GLY A 51 -8.20 14.10 -5.72
CA GLY A 51 -9.19 15.17 -5.62
C GLY A 51 -10.25 14.97 -4.53
N LYS A 52 -10.30 13.81 -3.86
CA LYS A 52 -11.23 13.57 -2.75
C LYS A 52 -10.65 14.08 -1.44
N VAL A 53 -11.55 14.40 -0.51
CA VAL A 53 -11.22 14.81 0.86
C VAL A 53 -11.51 13.65 1.81
N PHE A 54 -10.57 13.39 2.72
CA PHE A 54 -10.67 12.36 3.74
C PHE A 54 -10.35 12.94 5.12
N ASP A 55 -10.96 12.36 6.14
CA ASP A 55 -10.53 12.55 7.51
C ASP A 55 -9.42 11.54 7.82
N VAL A 56 -8.32 12.01 8.39
CA VAL A 56 -7.07 11.25 8.55
C VAL A 56 -6.55 11.50 9.96
N ILE A 57 -6.24 10.43 10.68
CA ILE A 57 -5.49 10.50 11.95
C ILE A 57 -4.01 10.42 11.63
N LEU A 58 -3.24 11.41 12.07
CA LEU A 58 -1.79 11.43 11.88
C LEU A 58 -1.12 10.47 12.87
N GLU A 59 -0.23 9.60 12.38
CA GLU A 59 0.37 8.53 13.18
C GLU A 59 1.87 8.73 13.37
N GLN A 60 2.61 9.08 12.31
CA GLN A 60 4.08 9.19 12.40
C GLN A 60 4.67 10.15 11.37
N LYS A 61 5.95 10.50 11.54
CA LYS A 61 6.73 11.25 10.56
C LYS A 61 7.57 10.30 9.72
N GLU A 62 7.41 10.33 8.39
CA GLU A 62 8.20 9.58 7.42
C GLU A 62 8.70 10.53 6.32
N SER A 63 10.01 10.58 6.08
CA SER A 63 10.61 11.35 4.98
C SER A 63 10.18 12.84 4.92
N GLY A 64 9.98 13.47 6.08
CA GLY A 64 9.57 14.88 6.19
C GLY A 64 8.06 15.15 6.06
N TYR A 65 7.24 14.10 6.02
CA TYR A 65 5.78 14.18 6.00
C TYR A 65 5.19 13.52 7.22
N TRP A 66 4.08 14.06 7.72
CA TRP A 66 3.20 13.32 8.63
C TRP A 66 2.39 12.32 7.81
N THR A 67 2.42 11.06 8.19
CA THR A 67 1.68 9.98 7.56
C THR A 67 0.53 9.49 8.44
N GLY A 68 -0.51 8.99 7.79
CA GLY A 68 -1.65 8.37 8.43
C GLY A 68 -2.50 7.62 7.41
N TYR A 69 -3.56 6.98 7.87
CA TYR A 69 -4.50 6.26 7.01
C TYR A 69 -5.87 6.93 6.98
N THR A 70 -6.46 6.98 5.80
CA THR A 70 -7.89 7.26 5.65
C THR A 70 -8.71 6.07 6.15
N GLN A 71 -10.02 6.28 6.36
CA GLN A 71 -10.95 5.19 6.74
C GLN A 71 -10.99 4.01 5.75
N ASN A 72 -10.70 4.26 4.47
CA ASN A 72 -10.58 3.22 3.44
C ASN A 72 -9.14 2.74 3.23
N TYR A 73 -8.29 2.89 4.26
CA TYR A 73 -6.91 2.41 4.33
C TYR A 73 -6.01 2.93 3.20
N VAL A 74 -6.20 4.19 2.81
CA VAL A 74 -5.27 4.88 1.92
C VAL A 74 -4.21 5.57 2.80
N LYS A 75 -2.95 5.14 2.68
CA LYS A 75 -1.83 5.85 3.32
C LYS A 75 -1.64 7.20 2.62
N ILE A 76 -1.60 8.26 3.40
CA ILE A 76 -1.47 9.64 2.90
C ILE A 76 -0.42 10.40 3.71
N GLY A 77 0.44 11.12 3.02
CA GLY A 77 1.47 11.98 3.61
C GLY A 77 1.11 13.45 3.46
N VAL A 78 1.17 14.20 4.55
CA VAL A 78 0.79 15.61 4.64
C VAL A 78 1.96 16.41 5.18
N GLN A 79 2.26 17.54 4.53
CA GLN A 79 3.23 18.49 5.06
C GLN A 79 2.54 19.39 6.08
N MET A 80 3.11 19.48 7.27
CA MET A 80 2.62 20.34 8.34
C MET A 80 3.46 21.63 8.41
N PRO A 81 2.85 22.76 8.82
CA PRO A 81 3.50 24.07 8.77
C PRO A 81 4.63 24.24 9.80
N ASP A 82 4.64 23.44 10.86
CA ASP A 82 5.68 23.42 11.87
C ASP A 82 6.08 21.98 12.22
N ASP A 83 7.14 21.85 13.02
CA ASP A 83 7.71 20.56 13.41
C ASP A 83 7.08 20.00 14.70
N SER A 84 5.93 20.52 15.13
CA SER A 84 5.26 20.03 16.34
C SER A 84 4.81 18.56 16.20
N ASP A 85 4.52 17.97 17.35
CA ASP A 85 3.99 16.62 17.43
C ASP A 85 2.48 16.65 17.15
N HIS A 86 2.08 16.08 16.02
CA HIS A 86 0.70 15.97 15.58
C HIS A 86 0.16 14.55 15.70
N HIS A 87 0.87 13.65 16.40
CA HIS A 87 0.42 12.27 16.60
C HIS A 87 -0.97 12.22 17.23
N GLY A 88 -1.90 11.52 16.59
CA GLY A 88 -3.28 11.37 17.01
C GLY A 88 -4.19 12.55 16.63
N GLU A 89 -3.68 13.60 15.99
CA GLU A 89 -4.50 14.68 15.45
C GLU A 89 -5.30 14.17 14.25
N GLU A 90 -6.62 14.37 14.27
CA GLU A 90 -7.49 14.12 13.12
C GLU A 90 -7.60 15.40 12.28
N ILE A 91 -7.25 15.30 11.00
CA ILE A 91 -7.29 16.42 10.05
C ILE A 91 -8.06 16.06 8.77
N ARG A 92 -8.65 17.07 8.13
CA ARG A 92 -9.23 16.93 6.79
C ARG A 92 -8.18 17.17 5.72
N VAL A 93 -8.05 16.23 4.80
CA VAL A 93 -6.96 16.22 3.81
C VAL A 93 -7.54 15.96 2.43
N ARG A 94 -7.23 16.83 1.47
CA ARG A 94 -7.47 16.55 0.05
C ARG A 94 -6.30 15.74 -0.50
N ALA A 95 -6.59 14.58 -1.08
CA ALA A 95 -5.56 13.76 -1.72
C ALA A 95 -5.19 14.34 -3.09
N ASP A 96 -3.96 14.82 -3.25
CA ASP A 96 -3.48 15.50 -4.45
C ASP A 96 -2.15 14.92 -4.97
N GLY A 97 -2.27 13.90 -5.82
CA GLY A 97 -1.11 13.23 -6.42
C GLY A 97 -0.47 12.19 -5.50
N TYR A 98 0.83 11.96 -5.69
CA TYR A 98 1.59 10.87 -5.08
C TYR A 98 2.87 11.38 -4.43
N LEU A 99 3.26 10.75 -3.31
CA LEU A 99 4.59 10.87 -2.72
C LEU A 99 5.33 9.55 -2.89
N ASP A 100 6.62 9.66 -3.14
CA ASP A 100 7.55 8.54 -3.00
C ASP A 100 8.18 8.62 -1.62
N ILE A 101 7.93 7.61 -0.79
CA ILE A 101 8.50 7.51 0.56
C ILE A 101 9.47 6.34 0.67
N SER A 102 9.93 5.79 -0.45
CA SER A 102 10.87 4.66 -0.45
C SER A 102 12.16 5.02 0.32
N ASN A 103 12.47 4.20 1.32
CA ASN A 103 13.75 4.25 2.02
C ASN A 103 14.79 3.46 1.21
N ALA A 104 15.95 4.07 0.94
CA ALA A 104 17.03 3.50 0.12
C ALA A 104 17.70 2.21 0.66
N ASN A 105 17.18 1.62 1.75
CA ASN A 105 17.84 0.55 2.51
C ASN A 105 17.11 -0.82 2.48
N HIS A 106 16.15 -1.06 1.58
CA HIS A 106 15.55 -2.39 1.42
C HIS A 106 15.75 -2.92 0.01
N GLU A 107 16.70 -3.85 -0.14
CA GLU A 107 16.81 -4.68 -1.33
C GLU A 107 15.54 -5.52 -1.45
N ALA A 108 14.79 -5.29 -2.53
CA ALA A 108 13.57 -5.99 -2.94
C ALA A 108 12.25 -5.62 -2.23
N SER A 109 11.77 -4.39 -2.40
CA SER A 109 10.34 -4.15 -2.68
C SER A 109 10.18 -2.84 -3.46
N GLY A 110 9.16 -2.75 -4.30
CA GLY A 110 8.97 -1.63 -5.22
C GLY A 110 8.84 -0.27 -4.52
N LEU A 111 8.95 0.81 -5.30
CA LEU A 111 8.69 2.19 -4.86
C LEU A 111 7.41 2.24 -4.01
N GLU A 112 7.52 2.52 -2.70
CA GLU A 112 6.35 2.74 -1.85
C GLU A 112 5.79 4.12 -2.17
N LYS A 113 4.85 4.15 -3.12
CA LYS A 113 4.09 5.36 -3.46
C LYS A 113 2.86 5.46 -2.58
N ILE A 114 2.77 6.53 -1.80
CA ILE A 114 1.59 6.88 -1.01
C ILE A 114 0.87 8.07 -1.63
N MET A 115 -0.34 8.38 -1.16
CA MET A 115 -1.02 9.60 -1.59
C MET A 115 -0.34 10.82 -0.98
N LYS A 116 -0.18 11.88 -1.76
CA LYS A 116 0.15 13.20 -1.20
C LYS A 116 -1.15 13.85 -0.73
N GLY A 117 -1.13 14.49 0.43
CA GLY A 117 -2.28 15.17 0.98
C GLY A 117 -2.01 16.66 1.25
N GLU A 118 -3.04 17.47 1.05
CA GLU A 118 -3.06 18.87 1.45
C GLU A 118 -4.11 19.10 2.51
N ARG A 119 -3.70 19.56 3.69
CA ARG A 119 -4.61 19.92 4.79
C ARG A 119 -5.60 20.96 4.29
N GLN A 120 -6.89 20.73 4.56
CA GLN A 120 -7.93 21.72 4.33
C GLN A 120 -8.10 22.58 5.60
N LEU A 121 -8.25 23.88 5.42
CA LEU A 121 -8.56 24.84 6.50
C LEU A 121 -10.04 24.79 6.88
#